data_AF-A0A529M7S8-F1
#
_entry.id   AF-A0A529M7S8-F1
#
_cell.length_a   1.000
_cell.length_b   1.000
_cell.length_c   1.000
_cell.angle_alpha   90.00
_cell.angle_beta   90.00
_cell.angle_gamma   90.00
#
_symmetry.space_group_name_H-M   'P 1'
#
loop_
_entity.id
_entity.type
_entity.pdbx_description
1 polymer ?
#
loop_
_entity_poly.entity_id
_entity_poly.type
_entity_poly.pdbx_seq_one_letter_code
_entity_poly.pdbx_strand_id
1 'polypeptide(L)'
;MALLERYASLGCKDELEQVLVKGRDWCAEVLQSHASHPFLIYFRSLETGAGWPATLAALLDLAAVIEAIDEPKLRGKAVLLREEGTHLADELSKLLRLDIDRPTTDREVLQQVLERAARAGYGTPKPNGLGRLASLRECYTPTVEALSRHLGSPPAPLLPNNRSLSREELAQLP
;
A
#
# COMPACT_ATOMS: atom_id res chain seq x y z
N MET A 1 3.03 5.50 4.30
CA MET A 1 3.00 6.88 4.85
C MET A 1 3.60 7.95 3.96
N ALA A 2 4.74 7.71 3.30
CA ALA A 2 5.42 8.73 2.51
C ALA A 2 4.52 9.41 1.45
N LEU A 3 3.57 8.69 0.84
CA LEU A 3 2.63 9.27 -0.13
C LEU A 3 1.73 10.34 0.49
N LEU A 4 1.04 10.04 1.60
CA LEU A 4 0.16 11.01 2.27
C LEU A 4 0.95 12.26 2.69
N GLU A 5 2.08 12.07 3.37
CA GLU A 5 2.90 13.20 3.82
C GLU A 5 3.43 14.03 2.64
N ARG A 6 3.80 13.37 1.52
CA ARG A 6 4.23 14.06 0.31
C ARG A 6 3.11 14.90 -0.30
N TYR A 7 1.92 14.34 -0.48
CA TYR A 7 0.77 15.06 -1.04
C TYR A 7 0.37 16.25 -0.15
N ALA A 8 0.39 16.07 1.17
CA ALA A 8 0.17 17.15 2.12
C ALA A 8 1.23 18.26 2.00
N SER A 9 2.52 17.90 1.93
CA SER A 9 3.62 18.88 1.81
C SER A 9 3.58 19.71 0.52
N LEU A 10 2.99 19.15 -0.54
CA LEU A 10 2.82 19.83 -1.83
C LEU A 10 1.50 20.62 -1.93
N GLY A 11 0.62 20.55 -0.93
CA GLY A 11 -0.71 21.15 -0.99
C GLY A 11 -1.68 20.41 -1.92
N CYS A 12 -1.35 19.21 -2.37
CA CYS A 12 -2.11 18.42 -3.36
C CYS A 12 -3.10 17.43 -2.72
N LYS A 13 -3.55 17.65 -1.49
CA LYS A 13 -4.40 16.67 -0.77
C LYS A 13 -5.67 16.28 -1.54
N ASP A 14 -6.25 17.22 -2.28
CA ASP A 14 -7.46 16.99 -3.08
C ASP A 14 -7.24 16.01 -4.25
N GLU A 15 -6.00 15.83 -4.71
CA GLU A 15 -5.65 14.86 -5.75
C GLU A 15 -5.74 13.40 -5.28
N LEU A 16 -5.76 13.15 -3.96
CA LEU A 16 -5.90 11.78 -3.44
C LEU A 16 -7.19 11.11 -3.91
N GLU A 17 -8.24 11.87 -4.16
CA GLU A 17 -9.46 11.35 -4.78
C GLU A 17 -9.16 10.64 -6.10
N GLN A 18 -8.35 11.27 -6.95
CA GLN A 18 -7.97 10.71 -8.23
C GLN A 18 -7.00 9.54 -8.08
N VAL A 19 -6.09 9.59 -7.10
CA VAL A 19 -5.18 8.46 -6.79
C VAL A 19 -5.99 7.21 -6.43
N LEU A 20 -7.03 7.35 -5.61
CA LEU A 20 -7.88 6.22 -5.21
C LEU A 20 -8.63 5.62 -6.39
N VAL A 21 -9.22 6.46 -7.24
CA VAL A 21 -9.97 6.01 -8.43
C VAL A 21 -9.05 5.34 -9.44
N LYS A 22 -7.94 6.00 -9.81
CA LYS A 22 -6.98 5.44 -10.75
C LYS A 22 -6.32 4.17 -10.21
N GLY A 23 -6.04 4.11 -8.92
CA GLY A 23 -5.52 2.91 -8.28
C GLY A 23 -6.49 1.73 -8.40
N ARG A 24 -7.80 1.97 -8.21
CA ARG A 24 -8.84 0.94 -8.35
C ARG A 24 -8.90 0.44 -9.79
N ASP A 25 -8.97 1.37 -10.74
CA ASP A 25 -9.06 1.03 -12.16
C ASP A 25 -7.82 0.27 -12.62
N TRP A 26 -6.63 0.68 -12.16
CA TRP A 26 -5.39 -0.05 -12.38
C TRP A 26 -5.44 -1.48 -11.81
N CYS A 27 -5.99 -1.69 -10.61
CA CYS A 27 -6.11 -3.04 -10.05
C CYS A 27 -6.97 -3.95 -10.96
N ALA A 28 -8.09 -3.44 -11.47
CA ALA A 28 -8.97 -4.17 -12.37
C ALA A 28 -8.28 -4.47 -13.73
N GLU A 29 -7.56 -3.50 -14.29
CA GLU A 29 -6.79 -3.66 -15.53
C GLU A 29 -5.67 -4.71 -15.39
N VAL A 30 -4.94 -4.68 -14.27
CA VAL A 30 -3.91 -5.68 -13.95
C VAL A 30 -4.54 -7.06 -13.80
N LEU A 31 -5.65 -7.18 -13.06
CA LEU A 31 -6.33 -8.45 -12.87
C LEU A 31 -6.75 -9.05 -14.22
N GLN A 32 -7.42 -8.25 -15.06
CA GLN A 32 -7.87 -8.70 -16.38
C GLN A 32 -6.72 -9.10 -17.30
N SER A 33 -5.69 -8.24 -17.39
CA SER A 33 -4.53 -8.50 -18.27
C SER A 33 -3.75 -9.73 -17.83
N HIS A 34 -3.55 -9.93 -16.52
CA HIS A 34 -2.78 -11.05 -15.99
C HIS A 34 -3.57 -12.36 -16.00
N ALA A 35 -4.90 -12.31 -15.83
CA ALA A 35 -5.76 -13.48 -16.06
C ALA A 35 -5.73 -13.92 -17.53
N SER A 36 -5.68 -12.97 -18.47
CA SER A 36 -5.60 -13.26 -19.91
C SER A 36 -4.19 -13.71 -20.34
N HIS A 37 -3.16 -13.14 -19.72
CA HIS A 37 -1.76 -13.35 -20.05
C HIS A 37 -0.90 -13.52 -18.78
N PRO A 38 -0.89 -14.70 -18.14
CA PRO A 38 -0.25 -14.91 -16.84
C PRO A 38 1.25 -14.59 -16.78
N PHE A 39 1.95 -14.62 -17.92
CA PHE A 39 3.37 -14.28 -17.97
C PHE A 39 3.64 -12.80 -17.61
N LEU A 40 2.65 -11.91 -17.75
CA LEU A 40 2.78 -10.48 -17.43
C LEU A 40 3.08 -10.23 -15.95
N ILE A 41 2.70 -11.16 -15.06
CA ILE A 41 3.03 -11.14 -13.62
C ILE A 41 4.53 -10.87 -13.38
N TYR A 42 5.38 -11.40 -14.26
CA TYR A 42 6.84 -11.36 -14.13
C TYR A 42 7.49 -10.15 -14.83
N PHE A 43 6.74 -9.38 -15.60
CA PHE A 43 7.26 -8.18 -16.27
C PHE A 43 7.37 -7.04 -15.26
N ARG A 44 8.60 -6.56 -15.05
CA ARG A 44 8.93 -5.51 -14.07
C ARG A 44 9.78 -4.44 -14.73
N SER A 45 9.56 -3.18 -14.35
CA SER A 45 10.46 -2.10 -14.72
C SER A 45 11.82 -2.33 -14.07
N LEU A 46 12.89 -2.31 -14.87
CA LEU A 46 14.26 -2.47 -14.39
C LEU A 46 14.74 -1.24 -13.59
N GLU A 47 14.10 -0.09 -13.76
CA GLU A 47 14.55 1.20 -13.20
C GLU A 47 13.96 1.51 -11.82
N THR A 48 12.79 0.95 -11.50
CA THR A 48 12.14 1.16 -10.20
C THR A 48 12.40 -0.06 -9.34
N GLY A 49 13.35 0.01 -8.40
CA GLY A 49 13.74 -1.13 -7.54
C GLY A 49 12.61 -1.74 -6.68
N ALA A 50 11.40 -1.17 -6.73
CA ALA A 50 10.17 -1.74 -6.18
C ALA A 50 9.23 -2.11 -7.35
N GLY A 51 8.91 -3.39 -7.51
CA GLY A 51 8.01 -3.88 -8.56
C GLY A 51 6.54 -3.52 -8.30
N TRP A 52 5.65 -3.89 -9.24
CA TRP A 52 4.21 -3.64 -9.13
C TRP A 52 3.55 -4.14 -7.83
N PRO A 53 4.00 -5.23 -7.15
CA PRO A 53 3.41 -5.63 -5.86
C PRO A 53 3.65 -4.59 -4.75
N ALA A 54 4.77 -3.88 -4.79
CA ALA A 54 5.04 -2.81 -3.83
C ALA A 54 4.12 -1.60 -4.06
N THR A 55 3.80 -1.29 -5.32
CA THR A 55 2.77 -0.30 -5.67
C THR A 55 1.40 -0.71 -5.15
N LEU A 56 1.02 -1.99 -5.35
CA LEU A 56 -0.23 -2.53 -4.83
C LEU A 56 -0.30 -2.41 -3.29
N ALA A 57 0.78 -2.80 -2.58
CA ALA A 57 0.88 -2.64 -1.13
C ALA A 57 0.65 -1.18 -0.70
N ALA A 58 1.32 -0.23 -1.35
CA ALA A 58 1.20 1.18 -1.03
C ALA A 58 -0.21 1.75 -1.25
N LEU A 59 -0.90 1.30 -2.31
CA LEU A 59 -2.29 1.68 -2.60
C LEU A 59 -3.26 1.10 -1.56
N LEU A 60 -3.08 -0.15 -1.16
CA LEU A 60 -3.89 -0.81 -0.13
C LEU A 60 -3.65 -0.19 1.25
N ASP A 61 -2.41 0.15 1.59
CA ASP A 61 -2.05 0.88 2.80
C ASP A 61 -2.73 2.26 2.83
N LEU A 62 -2.68 3.00 1.72
CA LEU A 62 -3.35 4.30 1.57
C LEU A 62 -4.86 4.16 1.82
N ALA A 63 -5.52 3.21 1.16
CA ALA A 63 -6.94 2.98 1.31
C ALA A 63 -7.30 2.62 2.76
N ALA A 64 -6.56 1.71 3.38
CA ALA A 64 -6.81 1.26 4.75
C ALA A 64 -6.65 2.39 5.78
N VAL A 65 -5.66 3.28 5.58
CA VAL A 65 -5.49 4.46 6.45
C VAL A 65 -6.66 5.43 6.30
N ILE A 66 -7.09 5.72 5.06
CA ILE A 66 -8.25 6.60 4.82
C ILE A 66 -9.52 6.02 5.46
N GLU A 67 -9.70 4.70 5.42
CA GLU A 67 -10.82 4.05 6.10
C GLU A 67 -10.76 4.16 7.64
N ALA A 68 -9.55 4.22 8.21
CA ALA A 68 -9.31 4.27 9.65
C ALA A 68 -9.38 5.69 10.26
N ILE A 69 -9.34 6.73 9.43
CA ILE A 69 -9.47 8.14 9.84
C ILE A 69 -10.85 8.72 9.48
N ASP A 70 -11.18 9.87 10.05
CA ASP A 70 -12.40 10.64 9.75
C ASP A 70 -12.23 11.50 8.49
N GLU A 71 -12.28 10.85 7.32
CA GLU A 71 -12.17 11.51 6.00
C GLU A 71 -13.34 11.09 5.09
N PRO A 72 -14.55 11.67 5.26
CA PRO A 72 -15.75 11.22 4.59
C PRO A 72 -15.70 11.38 3.05
N LYS A 73 -14.97 12.38 2.54
CA LYS A 73 -14.86 12.63 1.09
C LYS A 73 -14.14 11.50 0.35
N LEU A 74 -13.12 10.91 0.98
CA LEU A 74 -12.28 9.88 0.37
C LEU A 74 -12.74 8.45 0.73
N ARG A 75 -13.48 8.28 1.82
CA ARG A 75 -13.85 6.96 2.37
C ARG A 75 -14.42 5.99 1.35
N GLY A 76 -15.42 6.39 0.58
CA GLY A 76 -16.07 5.49 -0.39
C GLY A 76 -15.10 4.97 -1.45
N LYS A 77 -14.22 5.83 -1.95
CA LYS A 77 -13.22 5.48 -2.96
C LYS A 77 -12.10 4.62 -2.40
N ALA A 78 -11.71 4.86 -1.13
CA ALA A 78 -10.76 4.01 -0.42
C ALA A 78 -11.29 2.59 -0.24
N VAL A 79 -12.56 2.43 0.16
CA VAL A 79 -13.22 1.12 0.26
C VAL A 79 -13.14 0.37 -1.07
N LEU A 80 -13.53 1.02 -2.18
CA LEU A 80 -13.51 0.41 -3.51
C LEU A 80 -12.10 0.01 -3.97
N LEU A 81 -11.10 0.88 -3.77
CA LEU A 81 -9.70 0.55 -4.07
C LEU A 81 -9.23 -0.66 -3.26
N ARG A 82 -9.51 -0.70 -1.96
CA ARG A 82 -9.12 -1.82 -1.10
C ARG A 82 -9.74 -3.12 -1.59
N GLU A 83 -11.04 -3.13 -1.88
CA GLU A 83 -11.73 -4.34 -2.36
C GLU A 83 -11.10 -4.87 -3.63
N GLU A 84 -10.94 -4.00 -4.63
CA GLU A 84 -10.37 -4.39 -5.92
C GLU A 84 -8.92 -4.84 -5.80
N GLY A 85 -8.10 -4.12 -5.02
CA GLY A 85 -6.71 -4.48 -4.82
C GLY A 85 -6.51 -5.76 -4.01
N THR A 86 -7.39 -6.03 -3.03
CA THR A 86 -7.39 -7.29 -2.28
C THR A 86 -7.77 -8.45 -3.19
N HIS A 87 -8.83 -8.26 -4.00
CA HIS A 87 -9.27 -9.25 -4.98
C HIS A 87 -8.16 -9.58 -5.99
N LEU A 88 -7.48 -8.56 -6.53
CA LEU A 88 -6.31 -8.74 -7.39
C LEU A 88 -5.22 -9.60 -6.71
N ALA A 89 -4.84 -9.25 -5.47
CA ALA A 89 -3.79 -9.97 -4.75
C ALA A 89 -4.17 -11.44 -4.51
N ASP A 90 -5.43 -11.69 -4.15
CA ASP A 90 -5.95 -13.03 -3.89
C ASP A 90 -5.99 -13.89 -5.16
N GLU A 91 -6.50 -13.35 -6.27
CA GLU A 91 -6.58 -14.10 -7.54
C GLU A 91 -5.20 -14.44 -8.09
N LEU A 92 -4.24 -13.51 -8.04
CA LEU A 92 -2.88 -13.81 -8.48
C LEU A 92 -2.17 -14.80 -7.56
N SER A 93 -2.40 -14.71 -6.25
CA SER A 93 -1.87 -15.68 -5.30
C SER A 93 -2.41 -17.09 -5.54
N LYS A 94 -3.71 -17.22 -5.85
CA LYS A 94 -4.34 -18.50 -6.23
C LYS A 94 -3.80 -19.03 -7.55
N LEU A 95 -3.69 -18.18 -8.57
CA LEU A 95 -3.18 -18.54 -9.89
C LEU A 95 -1.74 -19.09 -9.81
N LEU A 96 -0.92 -18.47 -8.96
CA LEU A 96 0.48 -18.86 -8.74
C LEU A 96 0.66 -19.97 -7.69
N ARG A 97 -0.42 -20.36 -6.99
CA ARG A 97 -0.42 -21.36 -5.91
C ARG A 97 0.57 -21.03 -4.80
N LEU A 98 0.56 -19.78 -4.35
CA LEU A 98 1.50 -19.30 -3.34
C LEU A 98 1.14 -19.80 -1.94
N ASP A 99 2.17 -20.10 -1.15
CA ASP A 99 2.03 -20.30 0.29
C ASP A 99 1.84 -18.95 0.99
N ILE A 100 0.74 -18.84 1.74
CA ILE A 100 0.31 -17.60 2.39
C ILE A 100 0.62 -17.66 3.88
N ASP A 101 1.65 -16.92 4.28
CA ASP A 101 1.94 -16.64 5.68
C ASP A 101 1.01 -15.53 6.21
N ARG A 102 0.76 -15.53 7.51
CA ARG A 102 -0.03 -14.49 8.19
C ARG A 102 0.88 -13.60 9.03
N PRO A 103 1.53 -12.59 8.43
CA PRO A 103 2.36 -11.65 9.16
C PRO A 103 1.51 -10.85 10.14
N THR A 104 2.06 -10.57 11.31
CA THR A 104 1.47 -9.60 12.24
C THR A 104 2.14 -8.25 12.01
N THR A 105 1.34 -7.18 11.94
CA THR A 105 1.89 -5.82 11.95
C THR A 105 1.88 -5.31 13.38
N ASP A 106 3.00 -4.77 13.84
CA ASP A 106 3.11 -4.18 15.17
C ASP A 106 2.07 -3.07 15.36
N ARG A 107 1.31 -3.16 16.45
CA ARG A 107 0.29 -2.18 16.83
C ARG A 107 0.88 -0.79 17.01
N GLU A 108 2.12 -0.68 17.50
CA GLU A 108 2.80 0.61 17.64
C GLU A 108 3.05 1.27 16.28
N VAL A 109 3.45 0.50 15.28
CA VAL A 109 3.64 0.98 13.90
C VAL A 109 2.32 1.52 13.34
N LEU A 110 1.21 0.81 13.55
CA LEU A 110 -0.11 1.24 13.09
C LEU A 110 -0.58 2.52 13.78
N GLN A 111 -0.27 2.67 15.08
CA GLN A 111 -0.56 3.89 15.83
C GLN A 111 0.22 5.08 15.25
N GLN A 112 1.53 4.92 15.01
CA GLN A 112 2.37 5.96 14.41
C GLN A 112 1.88 6.37 13.02
N VAL A 113 1.41 5.42 12.21
CA VAL A 113 0.83 5.68 10.89
C VAL A 113 -0.38 6.62 10.97
N LEU A 114 -1.31 6.33 11.88
CA LEU A 114 -2.51 7.16 12.07
C LEU A 114 -2.18 8.55 12.60
N GLU A 115 -1.25 8.66 13.54
CA GLU A 115 -0.78 9.94 14.07
C GLU A 115 -0.08 10.79 13.01
N ARG A 116 0.71 10.17 12.12
CA ARG A 116 1.37 10.85 11.01
C ARG A 116 0.37 11.34 9.97
N ALA A 117 -0.64 10.55 9.64
CA ALA A 117 -1.73 10.98 8.77
C ALA A 117 -2.45 12.22 9.36
N ALA A 118 -2.78 12.18 10.64
CA ALA A 118 -3.40 13.32 11.33
C ALA A 118 -2.50 14.57 11.34
N ARG A 119 -1.20 14.40 11.61
CA ARG A 119 -0.20 15.50 11.59
C ARG A 119 -0.02 16.09 10.19
N ALA A 120 -0.14 15.28 9.14
CA ALA A 120 -0.15 15.73 7.75
C ALA A 120 -1.47 16.42 7.36
N GLY A 121 -2.37 16.64 8.32
CA GLY A 121 -3.62 17.36 8.15
C GLY A 121 -4.74 16.51 7.52
N TYR A 122 -4.57 15.20 7.40
CA TYR A 122 -5.69 14.30 7.09
C TYR A 122 -6.56 14.12 8.34
N GLY A 123 -7.81 13.67 8.16
CA GLY A 123 -8.77 13.50 9.25
C GLY A 123 -8.21 12.79 10.49
N THR A 124 -8.80 13.06 11.66
CA THR A 124 -8.36 12.44 12.91
C THR A 124 -8.63 10.93 12.91
N PRO A 125 -7.84 10.11 13.62
CA PRO A 125 -8.14 8.69 13.77
C PRO A 125 -9.54 8.49 14.36
N LYS A 126 -10.32 7.55 13.82
CA LYS A 126 -11.63 7.19 14.41
C LYS A 126 -11.44 6.59 15.81
N PRO A 127 -12.47 6.56 16.67
CA PRO A 127 -12.40 5.92 17.99
C PRO A 127 -11.89 4.47 17.94
N ASN A 128 -12.22 3.73 16.89
CA ASN A 128 -11.74 2.36 16.62
C ASN A 128 -10.74 2.28 15.45
N GLY A 129 -10.14 3.41 15.05
CA GLY A 129 -9.30 3.52 13.85
C GLY A 129 -8.11 2.57 13.84
N LEU A 130 -7.44 2.41 14.99
CA LEU A 130 -6.32 1.47 15.14
C LEU A 130 -6.73 0.02 14.90
N GLY A 131 -7.82 -0.42 15.53
CA GLY A 131 -8.37 -1.76 15.34
C GLY A 131 -8.86 -1.96 13.90
N ARG A 132 -9.51 -0.93 13.32
CA ARG A 132 -9.95 -0.96 11.92
C ARG A 132 -8.77 -1.12 10.97
N LEU A 133 -7.69 -0.37 11.14
CA LEU A 133 -6.50 -0.46 10.32
C LEU A 133 -5.86 -1.85 10.41
N ALA A 134 -5.75 -2.39 11.62
CA ALA A 134 -5.23 -3.75 11.84
C ALA A 134 -6.09 -4.80 11.09
N SER A 135 -7.41 -4.81 11.30
CA SER A 135 -8.30 -5.76 10.64
C SER A 135 -8.31 -5.61 9.11
N LEU A 136 -8.19 -4.39 8.58
CA LEU A 136 -8.09 -4.18 7.14
C LEU A 136 -6.78 -4.76 6.57
N ARG A 137 -5.67 -4.57 7.27
CA ARG A 137 -4.37 -5.13 6.87
C ARG A 137 -4.36 -6.65 6.88
N GLU A 138 -5.06 -7.28 7.83
CA GLU A 138 -5.22 -8.74 7.88
C GLU A 138 -5.87 -9.31 6.61
N CYS A 139 -6.67 -8.50 5.90
CA CYS A 139 -7.34 -8.94 4.66
C CYS A 139 -6.39 -9.06 3.46
N TYR A 140 -5.39 -8.19 3.34
CA TYR A 140 -4.57 -8.10 2.11
C TYR A 140 -3.08 -8.31 2.31
N THR A 141 -2.54 -8.04 3.50
CA THR A 141 -1.09 -8.15 3.76
C THR A 141 -0.58 -9.56 3.47
N PRO A 142 -1.26 -10.66 3.87
CA PRO A 142 -0.80 -12.02 3.59
C PRO A 142 -0.54 -12.30 2.10
N THR A 143 -1.49 -11.93 1.23
CA THR A 143 -1.40 -12.23 -0.21
C THR A 143 -0.46 -11.29 -0.94
N VAL A 144 -0.42 -10.01 -0.57
CA VAL A 144 0.53 -9.04 -1.12
C VAL A 144 1.98 -9.38 -0.74
N GLU A 145 2.23 -9.81 0.49
CA GLU A 145 3.57 -10.25 0.92
C GLU A 145 4.00 -11.55 0.24
N ALA A 146 3.09 -12.51 0.07
CA ALA A 146 3.38 -13.73 -0.69
C ALA A 146 3.76 -13.42 -2.14
N LEU A 147 3.01 -12.54 -2.82
CA LEU A 147 3.34 -12.07 -4.18
C LEU A 147 4.71 -11.38 -4.23
N SER A 148 4.97 -10.50 -3.27
CA SER A 148 6.23 -9.76 -3.16
C SER A 148 7.40 -10.74 -3.01
N ARG A 149 7.28 -11.73 -2.12
CA ARG A 149 8.26 -12.79 -1.89
C ARG A 149 8.49 -13.65 -3.13
N HIS A 150 7.41 -14.11 -3.77
CA HIS A 150 7.48 -14.91 -5.00
C HIS A 150 8.22 -14.18 -6.12
N LEU A 151 7.99 -12.87 -6.24
CA LEU A 151 8.63 -12.03 -7.24
C LEU A 151 10.02 -11.52 -6.80
N GLY A 152 10.50 -11.86 -5.61
CA GLY A 152 11.79 -11.38 -5.10
C GLY A 152 11.87 -9.87 -4.93
N SER A 153 10.73 -9.21 -4.68
CA SER A 153 10.66 -7.77 -4.36
C SER A 153 10.25 -7.63 -2.90
N PRO A 154 10.93 -6.84 -2.06
CA PRO A 154 10.40 -6.57 -0.73
C PRO A 154 9.10 -5.77 -0.85
N PRO A 155 8.07 -6.05 -0.01
CA PRO A 155 6.89 -5.20 0.07
C PRO A 155 7.30 -3.79 0.51
N ALA A 156 6.56 -2.78 0.03
CA ALA A 156 6.80 -1.40 0.46
C ALA A 156 6.59 -1.29 1.98
N PRO A 157 7.55 -0.73 2.74
CA PRO A 157 7.38 -0.61 4.18
C PRO A 157 6.32 0.45 4.50
N LEU A 158 5.43 0.15 5.45
CA LEU A 158 4.30 1.01 5.80
C LEU A 158 4.76 2.39 6.31
N LEU A 159 5.84 2.39 7.09
CA LEU A 159 6.61 3.57 7.47
C LEU A 159 7.93 3.57 6.70
N PRO A 160 8.43 4.73 6.24
CA PRO A 160 9.76 4.79 5.65
C PRO A 160 10.79 4.28 6.66
N ASN A 161 11.70 3.41 6.22
CA ASN A 161 12.85 3.03 7.04
C ASN A 161 13.65 4.30 7.35
N ASN A 162 13.98 4.54 8.63
CA ASN A 162 14.89 5.62 9.05
C ASN A 162 16.29 5.54 8.40
N ARG A 163 16.56 4.50 7.59
CA ARG A 163 17.67 4.44 6.65
C ARG A 163 17.30 5.10 5.32
N SER A 164 16.84 6.34 5.33
CA SER A 164 17.18 7.22 4.23
C SER A 164 18.68 7.45 4.36
N LEU A 165 19.46 6.74 3.55
CA LEU A 165 20.90 6.96 3.37
C LEU A 165 21.20 8.44 3.54
N SER A 166 21.90 8.77 4.61
CA SER A 166 22.54 10.07 4.74
C SER A 166 23.35 10.23 3.47
N ARG A 167 23.04 11.25 2.66
CA ARG A 167 23.86 11.59 1.49
C ARG A 167 25.34 11.79 1.88
N GLU A 168 25.56 12.00 3.18
CA GLU A 168 26.83 12.09 3.90
C GLU A 168 27.55 10.74 4.10
N GLU A 169 26.85 9.60 4.19
CA GLU A 169 27.47 8.27 4.38
C GLU A 169 27.97 7.67 3.05
N LEU A 170 27.30 7.99 1.92
CA LEU A 170 27.79 7.63 0.58
C LEU A 170 29.01 8.46 0.14
N ALA A 171 29.29 9.57 0.80
CA ALA A 171 30.47 10.40 0.56
C ALA A 171 31.71 9.96 1.38
N GLN A 172 31.58 8.92 2.22
CA GLN A 172 32.63 8.44 3.12
C GLN A 172 33.04 6.98 2.91
N LEU A 173 32.64 6.36 1.79
CA LEU A 173 33.23 5.08 1.38
C LEU A 173 34.61 5.34 0.72
N PRO A 174 35.64 4.55 1.05
CA PRO A 174 37.00 4.72 0.53
C PRO A 174 37.09 4.49 -0.99
#